data_AF-A0A848M0E3-F1
#
_entry.id   AF-A0A848M0E3-F1
#
_cell.length_a   1.000
_cell.length_b   1.000
_cell.length_c   1.000
_cell.angle_alpha   90.00
_cell.angle_beta   90.00
_cell.angle_gamma   90.00
#
_symmetry.space_group_name_H-M   'P 1'
#
loop_
_entity.id
_entity.type
_entity.pdbx_description
1 polymer ?
#
loop_
_entity_poly.entity_id
_entity_poly.type
_entity_poly.pdbx_seq_one_letter_code
_entity_poly.pdbx_strand_id
1 'polypeptide(L)'
;MSLCIAGWSVTLEVADADLRGTLRRMFSRFVVPAVPEGGEVARLEVIAPEVPRPTPTLREIPLARRAPDGTLRLEGEDYSATLAPEGARATVVGQGRFPVETVLKVMLAGALARRGGLLVHGVAVAHHGRAALFVGHSGAGKSTLGSLWTGAGGALLSDELVAVWPEATGWRAAGTPW
;
A
#
# COMPACT_ATOMS: atom_id res chain seq x y z
N MET A 1 4.81 -3.31 14.01
CA MET A 1 5.62 -4.09 13.05
C MET A 1 6.06 -3.18 11.94
N SER A 2 7.16 -3.46 11.26
CA SER A 2 7.68 -2.56 10.22
C SER A 2 7.69 -3.23 8.85
N LEU A 3 7.32 -2.45 7.82
CA LEU A 3 7.26 -2.87 6.43
C LEU A 3 8.23 -2.03 5.60
N CYS A 4 8.81 -2.63 4.56
CA CYS A 4 9.54 -1.93 3.51
C CYS A 4 8.93 -2.30 2.15
N ILE A 5 8.35 -1.31 1.45
CA ILE A 5 7.68 -1.48 0.17
C ILE A 5 8.29 -0.48 -0.80
N ALA A 6 8.93 -0.96 -1.88
CA ALA A 6 9.58 -0.09 -2.87
C ALA A 6 10.61 0.90 -2.24
N GLY A 7 11.31 0.50 -1.17
CA GLY A 7 12.23 1.37 -0.44
C GLY A 7 11.55 2.44 0.43
N TRP A 8 10.21 2.46 0.50
CA TRP A 8 9.47 3.22 1.50
C TRP A 8 9.26 2.36 2.75
N SER A 9 9.58 2.92 3.92
CA SER A 9 9.46 2.20 5.19
C SER A 9 8.37 2.77 6.06
N VAL A 10 7.56 1.90 6.65
CA VAL A 10 6.45 2.27 7.54
C VAL A 10 6.38 1.35 8.76
N THR A 11 6.12 1.93 9.92
CA THR A 11 5.81 1.20 11.15
C THR A 11 4.31 1.22 11.41
N LEU A 12 3.74 0.04 11.56
CA LEU A 12 2.35 -0.21 11.92
C LEU A 12 2.25 -0.44 13.43
N GLU A 13 1.53 0.45 14.10
CA GLU A 13 1.21 0.38 15.53
C GLU A 13 -0.22 -0.14 15.68
N VAL A 14 -0.34 -1.44 15.96
CA VAL A 14 -1.63 -2.15 16.00
C VAL A 14 -1.79 -2.78 17.38
N ALA A 15 -2.67 -2.22 18.21
CA ALA A 15 -2.91 -2.72 19.56
C ALA A 15 -3.51 -4.14 19.55
N ASP A 16 -4.50 -4.37 18.69
CA ASP A 16 -5.15 -5.68 18.50
C ASP A 16 -4.15 -6.75 18.02
N ALA A 17 -4.01 -7.84 18.77
CA ALA A 17 -3.05 -8.90 18.49
C ALA A 17 -3.45 -9.77 17.28
N ASP A 18 -4.74 -10.02 17.08
CA ASP A 18 -5.26 -10.87 16.00
C ASP A 18 -5.17 -10.15 14.65
N LEU A 19 -5.52 -8.86 14.63
CA LEU A 19 -5.32 -8.01 13.48
C LEU A 19 -3.83 -7.89 13.15
N ARG A 20 -2.98 -7.66 14.15
CA ARG A 20 -1.52 -7.60 13.95
C ARG A 20 -0.96 -8.90 13.37
N GLY A 21 -1.41 -10.06 13.86
CA GLY A 21 -1.03 -11.36 13.34
C GLY A 21 -1.49 -11.57 11.89
N THR A 22 -2.70 -11.14 11.57
CA THR A 22 -3.27 -11.20 10.22
C THR A 22 -2.48 -10.33 9.24
N LEU A 23 -2.24 -9.06 9.60
CA LEU A 23 -1.46 -8.14 8.78
C LEU A 23 -0.03 -8.67 8.59
N ARG A 24 0.61 -9.22 9.64
CA ARG A 24 1.96 -9.77 9.54
C ARG A 24 2.07 -10.94 8.56
N ARG A 25 1.07 -11.85 8.54
CA ARG A 25 1.04 -12.95 7.57
C ARG A 25 0.86 -12.43 6.15
N MET A 26 -0.06 -11.49 5.96
CA MET A 26 -0.34 -10.92 4.65
C MET A 26 0.86 -10.14 4.08
N PHE A 27 1.45 -9.25 4.87
CA PHE A 27 2.60 -8.45 4.46
C PHE A 27 3.93 -9.19 4.62
N SER A 28 3.94 -10.51 4.82
CA SER A 28 5.13 -11.29 5.21
C SER A 28 6.35 -11.06 4.33
N ARG A 29 6.17 -10.88 3.01
CA ARG A 29 7.26 -10.58 2.04
C ARG A 29 7.87 -9.19 2.20
N PHE A 30 7.19 -8.29 2.89
CA PHE A 30 7.57 -6.89 3.08
C PHE A 30 7.92 -6.57 4.54
N VAL A 31 7.67 -7.49 5.48
CA VAL A 31 8.04 -7.31 6.89
C VAL A 31 9.55 -7.31 7.03
N VAL A 32 10.08 -6.27 7.66
CA VAL A 32 11.50 -6.13 7.98
C VAL A 32 11.73 -6.21 9.49
N PRO A 33 12.83 -6.83 9.96
CA PRO A 33 13.12 -6.94 11.39
C PRO A 33 13.44 -5.58 12.02
N ALA A 34 14.04 -4.68 11.25
CA ALA A 34 14.30 -3.29 11.59
C ALA A 34 14.19 -2.44 10.33
N VAL A 35 13.82 -1.17 10.51
CA VAL A 35 13.79 -0.20 9.40
C VAL A 35 15.24 0.22 9.08
N PRO A 36 15.63 0.34 7.79
CA PRO A 36 16.98 0.75 7.43
C PRO A 36 17.37 2.11 8.04
N GLU A 37 18.62 2.23 8.48
CA GLU A 37 19.16 3.47 9.04
C GLU A 37 19.23 4.59 7.99
N GLY A 38 18.98 5.83 8.41
CA GLY A 38 19.13 7.04 7.58
C GLY A 38 17.94 7.42 6.70
N GLY A 39 16.84 6.65 6.70
CA GLY A 39 15.60 6.97 5.98
C GLY A 39 14.49 7.54 6.86
N GLU A 40 13.63 8.38 6.28
CA GLU A 40 12.37 8.79 6.93
C GLU A 40 11.47 7.54 7.11
N VAL A 41 11.03 7.30 8.33
CA VAL A 41 10.16 6.16 8.68
C VAL A 41 8.74 6.65 8.91
N ALA A 42 7.83 6.28 8.01
CA ALA A 42 6.43 6.58 8.19
C ALA A 42 5.82 5.79 9.37
N ARG A 43 4.74 6.29 9.94
CA ARG A 43 4.00 5.65 11.03
C ARG A 43 2.51 5.64 10.74
N LEU A 44 1.90 4.47 10.93
CA LEU A 44 0.46 4.28 10.87
C LEU A 44 -0.01 3.65 12.18
N GLU A 45 -0.76 4.44 12.95
CA GLU A 45 -1.44 4.01 14.16
C GLU A 45 -2.83 3.47 13.83
N VAL A 46 -3.15 2.29 14.35
CA VAL A 46 -4.44 1.62 14.15
C VAL A 46 -5.19 1.57 15.48
N ILE A 47 -6.31 2.28 15.52
CA ILE A 47 -7.14 2.46 16.71
C ILE A 47 -8.48 1.75 16.48
N ALA A 48 -8.90 0.93 17.46
CA ALA A 48 -10.23 0.36 17.46
C ALA A 48 -11.29 1.46 17.69
N PRO A 49 -12.41 1.47 16.97
CA PRO A 49 -13.45 2.46 17.17
C PRO A 49 -14.11 2.26 18.53
N GLU A 50 -14.46 3.37 19.20
CA GLU A 50 -15.20 3.34 20.48
C GLU A 50 -16.55 2.61 20.35
N VAL A 51 -17.22 2.81 19.21
CA VAL A 51 -18.45 2.13 18.84
C VAL A 51 -18.15 1.17 17.69
N PRO A 52 -18.43 -0.13 17.83
CA PRO A 52 -18.26 -1.09 16.74
C PRO A 52 -19.01 -0.62 15.49
N ARG A 53 -18.31 -0.64 14.35
CA ARG A 53 -18.88 -0.27 13.06
C ARG A 53 -19.15 -1.55 12.27
N PRO A 54 -20.37 -1.76 11.75
CA PRO A 54 -20.68 -2.98 11.03
C PRO A 54 -19.83 -3.07 9.76
N THR A 55 -19.34 -4.27 9.45
CA THR A 55 -18.67 -4.53 8.18
C THR A 55 -19.67 -4.29 7.04
N PRO A 56 -19.36 -3.39 6.09
CA PRO A 56 -20.26 -3.09 5.00
C PRO A 56 -20.31 -4.24 3.99
N THR A 57 -21.43 -4.37 3.31
CA THR A 57 -21.63 -5.35 2.23
C THR A 57 -21.00 -4.91 0.91
N LEU A 58 -20.82 -3.60 0.73
CA LEU A 58 -20.18 -2.97 -0.42
C LEU A 58 -19.05 -2.06 0.06
N ARG A 59 -17.97 -1.98 -0.73
CA ARG A 59 -16.84 -1.08 -0.49
C ARG A 59 -16.77 -0.06 -1.61
N GLU A 60 -16.95 1.21 -1.27
CA GLU A 60 -16.78 2.33 -2.17
C GLU A 60 -15.39 2.96 -2.04
N ILE A 61 -15.07 3.87 -2.96
CA ILE A 61 -13.84 4.65 -2.87
C ILE A 61 -13.99 5.60 -1.68
N PRO A 62 -13.05 5.62 -0.73
CA PRO A 62 -13.17 6.50 0.42
C PRO A 62 -13.18 7.97 0.01
N LEU A 63 -13.98 8.74 0.72
CA LEU A 63 -14.04 10.18 0.51
C LEU A 63 -12.80 10.84 1.08
N ALA A 64 -11.97 11.38 0.20
CA ALA A 64 -10.75 12.10 0.55
C ALA A 64 -11.00 13.61 0.61
N ARG A 65 -10.69 14.23 1.75
CA ARG A 65 -10.81 15.68 1.96
C ARG A 65 -9.54 16.26 2.56
N ARG A 66 -8.95 17.25 1.90
CA ARG A 66 -7.81 18.00 2.42
C ARG A 66 -8.30 19.23 3.20
N ALA A 67 -7.89 19.33 4.46
CA ALA A 67 -8.18 20.47 5.31
C ALA A 67 -7.21 21.65 5.03
N PRO A 68 -7.53 22.89 5.45
CA PRO A 68 -6.69 24.07 5.20
C PRO A 68 -5.27 23.99 5.79
N ASP A 69 -5.10 23.24 6.88
CA ASP A 69 -3.80 22.97 7.51
C ASP A 69 -2.95 21.93 6.75
N GLY A 70 -3.46 21.41 5.63
CA GLY A 70 -2.81 20.40 4.80
C GLY A 70 -3.13 18.96 5.19
N THR A 71 -3.81 18.74 6.32
CA THR A 71 -4.20 17.42 6.82
C THR A 71 -5.14 16.73 5.82
N LEU A 72 -4.90 15.45 5.50
CA LEU A 72 -5.78 14.67 4.63
C LEU A 72 -6.66 13.75 5.47
N ARG A 73 -7.98 13.89 5.32
CA ARG A 73 -8.98 13.03 5.95
C ARG A 73 -9.54 12.04 4.92
N LEU A 74 -9.64 10.78 5.31
CA LEU A 74 -10.27 9.72 4.54
C LEU A 74 -11.47 9.20 5.33
N GLU A 75 -12.63 9.10 4.69
CA GLU A 75 -13.84 8.53 5.28
C GLU A 75 -14.29 7.34 4.42
N GLY A 76 -14.34 6.16 5.03
CA GLY A 76 -15.00 4.98 4.48
C GLY A 76 -16.22 4.61 5.31
N GLU A 77 -16.89 3.52 4.97
CA GLU A 77 -18.15 3.13 5.60
C GLU A 77 -17.97 2.68 7.05
N ASP A 78 -16.86 2.01 7.36
CA ASP A 78 -16.55 1.44 8.68
C ASP A 78 -15.22 1.96 9.26
N TYR A 79 -14.64 3.00 8.66
CA TYR A 79 -13.40 3.59 9.16
C TYR A 79 -13.27 5.07 8.81
N SER A 80 -12.49 5.77 9.61
CA SER A 80 -12.00 7.10 9.29
C SER A 80 -10.49 7.13 9.48
N ALA A 81 -9.79 7.95 8.69
CA ALA A 81 -8.36 8.11 8.84
C ALA A 81 -7.94 9.55 8.64
N THR A 82 -6.86 9.92 9.32
CA THR A 82 -6.22 11.22 9.21
C THR A 82 -4.75 11.02 8.91
N LEU A 83 -4.26 11.67 7.86
CA LEU A 83 -2.86 11.72 7.49
C LEU A 83 -2.35 13.15 7.72
N ALA A 84 -1.23 13.27 8.41
CA ALA A 84 -0.56 14.55 8.64
C ALA A 84 -0.13 15.18 7.30
N PRO A 85 0.06 16.52 7.23
CA PRO A 85 0.39 17.22 5.98
C PRO A 85 1.61 16.65 5.24
N GLU A 86 2.64 16.19 5.98
CA GLU A 86 3.83 15.54 5.41
C GLU A 86 3.54 14.15 4.82
N GLY A 87 2.41 13.53 5.17
CA GLY A 87 2.00 12.20 4.72
C GLY A 87 2.83 11.04 5.30
N ALA A 88 3.72 11.30 6.24
CA ALA A 88 4.53 10.30 6.93
C ALA A 88 3.90 9.78 8.23
N ARG A 89 2.90 10.46 8.78
CA ARG A 89 2.15 10.03 9.96
C ARG A 89 0.68 9.93 9.64
N ALA A 90 0.05 8.84 10.10
CA ALA A 90 -1.36 8.61 9.91
C ALA A 90 -1.96 7.86 11.09
N THR A 91 -3.23 8.12 11.35
CA THR A 91 -4.05 7.37 12.30
C THR A 91 -5.29 6.87 11.57
N VAL A 92 -5.61 5.60 11.73
CA VAL A 92 -6.86 4.99 11.24
C VAL A 92 -7.68 4.50 12.41
N VAL A 93 -8.93 4.93 12.47
CA VAL A 93 -9.94 4.45 13.41
C VAL A 93 -10.85 3.51 12.65
N GLY A 94 -10.77 2.21 12.93
CA GLY A 94 -11.50 1.19 12.20
C GLY A 94 -11.17 -0.22 12.68
N GLN A 95 -11.86 -1.21 12.13
CA GLN A 95 -11.64 -2.62 12.47
C GLN A 95 -11.24 -3.43 11.24
N GLY A 96 -10.47 -4.48 11.48
CA GLY A 96 -10.05 -5.40 10.43
C GLY A 96 -9.00 -4.82 9.48
N ARG A 97 -8.78 -5.56 8.41
CA ARG A 97 -7.66 -5.39 7.48
C ARG A 97 -7.85 -4.23 6.50
N PHE A 98 -9.06 -4.09 5.98
CA PHE A 98 -9.38 -3.19 4.86
C PHE A 98 -9.05 -1.71 5.12
N PRO A 99 -9.38 -1.14 6.30
CA PRO A 99 -9.01 0.24 6.62
C PRO A 99 -7.49 0.47 6.58
N VAL A 100 -6.74 -0.47 7.16
CA VAL A 100 -5.27 -0.39 7.24
C VAL A 100 -4.65 -0.43 5.84
N GLU A 101 -5.12 -1.34 4.98
CA GLU A 101 -4.66 -1.43 3.59
C GLU A 101 -4.93 -0.15 2.81
N THR A 102 -6.14 0.39 2.93
CA THR A 102 -6.51 1.58 2.19
C THR A 102 -5.64 2.77 2.58
N VAL A 103 -5.40 2.97 3.88
CA VAL A 103 -4.52 4.04 4.36
C VAL A 103 -3.07 3.81 3.93
N LEU A 104 -2.58 2.58 3.98
CA LEU A 104 -1.24 2.22 3.48
C LEU A 104 -1.08 2.52 1.98
N LYS A 105 -2.09 2.20 1.15
CA LYS A 105 -2.09 2.54 -0.29
C LYS A 105 -1.94 4.04 -0.50
N VAL A 106 -2.70 4.86 0.24
CA VAL A 106 -2.65 6.33 0.15
C VAL A 106 -1.29 6.87 0.63
N MET A 107 -0.76 6.38 1.74
CA MET A 107 0.55 6.79 2.25
C MET A 107 1.68 6.44 1.28
N LEU A 108 1.68 5.21 0.73
CA LEU A 108 2.67 4.78 -0.25
C LEU A 108 2.57 5.62 -1.54
N ALA A 109 1.37 5.89 -2.04
CA ALA A 109 1.17 6.74 -3.21
C ALA A 109 1.72 8.16 -2.97
N GLY A 110 1.47 8.73 -1.80
CA GLY A 110 2.05 10.03 -1.41
C GLY A 110 3.57 10.03 -1.32
N ALA A 111 4.14 8.97 -0.72
CA ALA A 111 5.59 8.80 -0.62
C ALA A 111 6.26 8.64 -2.00
N LEU A 112 5.63 7.87 -2.91
CA LEU A 112 6.08 7.73 -4.30
C LEU A 112 6.02 9.07 -5.04
N ALA A 113 4.91 9.80 -4.93
CA ALA A 113 4.72 11.08 -5.61
C ALA A 113 5.80 12.11 -5.23
N ARG A 114 6.21 12.16 -3.95
CA ARG A 114 7.29 13.06 -3.49
C ARG A 114 8.65 12.82 -4.14
N ARG A 115 8.89 11.60 -4.65
CA ARG A 115 10.11 11.24 -5.39
C ARG A 115 9.86 11.03 -6.89
N GLY A 116 8.80 11.63 -7.43
CA GLY A 116 8.46 11.58 -8.86
C GLY A 116 7.89 10.24 -9.34
N GLY A 117 7.52 9.35 -8.42
CA GLY A 117 6.95 8.04 -8.72
C GLY A 117 5.43 8.00 -8.69
N LEU A 118 4.87 6.84 -9.04
CA LEU A 118 3.45 6.56 -9.12
C LEU A 118 3.13 5.17 -8.56
N LEU A 119 1.93 5.02 -8.02
CA LEU A 119 1.33 3.73 -7.74
C LEU A 119 0.34 3.42 -8.88
N VAL A 120 0.67 2.43 -9.71
CA VAL A 120 -0.03 2.17 -10.97
C VAL A 120 -0.85 0.91 -10.88
N HIS A 121 -2.13 0.99 -11.27
CA HIS A 121 -2.95 -0.20 -11.41
C HIS A 121 -2.57 -1.01 -12.65
N GLY A 122 -2.09 -2.23 -12.46
CA GLY A 122 -1.61 -3.08 -13.54
C GLY A 122 -0.89 -4.32 -13.04
N VAL A 123 -0.29 -5.05 -13.99
CA VAL A 123 0.46 -6.27 -13.72
C VAL A 123 1.92 -6.03 -14.08
N ALA A 124 2.82 -6.27 -13.14
CA ALA A 124 4.26 -6.20 -13.38
C ALA A 124 4.93 -7.56 -13.20
N VAL A 125 5.79 -7.91 -14.15
CA VAL A 125 6.60 -9.13 -14.14
C VAL A 125 8.08 -8.77 -14.19
N ALA A 126 8.93 -9.63 -13.62
CA ALA A 126 10.37 -9.48 -13.64
C ALA A 126 11.04 -10.55 -14.51
N HIS A 127 12.04 -10.12 -15.30
CA HIS A 127 12.85 -10.97 -16.15
C HIS A 127 14.27 -10.40 -16.30
N HIS A 128 15.29 -11.19 -15.97
CA HIS A 128 16.71 -10.81 -16.05
C HIS A 128 17.04 -9.40 -15.51
N GLY A 129 16.56 -9.10 -14.29
CA GLY A 129 16.81 -7.82 -13.63
C GLY A 129 16.02 -6.62 -14.18
N ARG A 130 15.13 -6.85 -15.15
CA ARG A 130 14.22 -5.85 -15.71
C ARG A 130 12.78 -6.13 -15.26
N ALA A 131 11.96 -5.09 -15.28
CA ALA A 131 10.53 -5.18 -15.05
C ALA A 131 9.76 -4.79 -16.31
N ALA A 132 8.68 -5.51 -16.61
CA ALA A 132 7.69 -5.12 -17.61
C ALA A 132 6.36 -4.88 -16.90
N LEU A 133 5.80 -3.68 -17.08
CA LEU A 133 4.51 -3.28 -16.52
C LEU A 133 3.45 -3.22 -17.62
N PHE A 134 2.35 -3.92 -17.40
CA PHE A 134 1.21 -4.01 -18.31
C PHE A 134 0.01 -3.30 -17.69
N VAL A 135 -0.50 -2.30 -18.39
CA VAL A 135 -1.70 -1.52 -18.03
C VAL A 135 -2.76 -1.66 -19.11
N GLY A 136 -4.03 -1.49 -18.75
CA GLY A 136 -5.16 -1.63 -19.66
C GLY A 136 -6.48 -1.75 -18.90
N HIS A 137 -7.60 -1.66 -19.63
CA HIS A 137 -8.94 -1.75 -19.05
C HIS A 137 -9.20 -3.11 -18.37
N SER A 138 -10.27 -3.21 -17.57
CA SER A 138 -10.72 -4.49 -17.03
C SER A 138 -11.05 -5.46 -18.17
N GLY A 139 -10.67 -6.73 -18.04
CA GLY A 139 -10.82 -7.73 -19.10
C GLY A 139 -9.74 -7.73 -20.18
N ALA A 140 -8.77 -6.80 -20.17
CA ALA A 140 -7.68 -6.77 -21.16
C ALA A 140 -6.65 -7.93 -21.04
N GLY A 141 -6.87 -8.88 -20.13
CA GLY A 141 -5.99 -10.06 -19.96
C GLY A 141 -4.78 -9.87 -19.05
N LYS A 142 -4.68 -8.78 -18.29
CA LYS A 142 -3.55 -8.49 -17.38
C LYS A 142 -3.30 -9.64 -16.39
N SER A 143 -4.31 -10.06 -15.63
CA SER A 143 -4.17 -11.15 -14.64
C SER A 143 -3.86 -12.49 -15.32
N THR A 144 -4.42 -12.73 -16.51
CA THR A 144 -4.07 -13.91 -17.34
C THR A 144 -2.59 -13.91 -17.71
N LEU A 145 -2.04 -12.77 -18.13
CA LEU A 145 -0.61 -12.62 -18.43
C LEU A 145 0.26 -12.91 -17.21
N GLY A 146 -0.08 -12.35 -16.04
CA GLY A 146 0.64 -12.61 -14.79
C GLY A 146 0.64 -14.09 -14.40
N SER A 147 -0.51 -14.76 -14.54
CA SER A 147 -0.68 -16.19 -14.29
C SER A 147 0.15 -17.05 -15.25
N LEU A 148 0.08 -16.78 -16.56
CA LEU A 148 0.87 -17.49 -17.57
C LEU A 148 2.37 -17.32 -17.36
N TRP A 149 2.83 -16.10 -17.04
CA TRP A 149 4.23 -15.83 -16.74
C TRP A 149 4.72 -16.65 -15.54
N THR A 150 3.94 -16.66 -14.46
CA THR A 150 4.25 -17.45 -13.26
C THR A 150 4.24 -18.94 -13.56
N GLY A 151 3.27 -19.44 -14.33
CA GLY A 151 3.19 -20.83 -14.76
C GLY A 151 4.37 -21.28 -15.63
N ALA A 152 5.01 -20.34 -16.35
CA ALA A 152 6.25 -20.57 -17.09
C ALA A 152 7.53 -20.45 -16.21
N GLY A 153 7.40 -20.32 -14.88
CA GLY A 153 8.51 -20.15 -13.96
C GLY A 153 9.02 -18.71 -13.83
N GLY A 154 8.31 -17.74 -14.41
CA GLY A 154 8.64 -16.33 -14.32
C GLY A 154 8.26 -15.70 -12.98
N ALA A 155 8.94 -14.60 -12.62
CA ALA A 155 8.66 -13.88 -11.39
C ALA A 155 7.57 -12.81 -11.59
N LEU A 156 6.48 -12.91 -10.84
CA LEU A 156 5.46 -11.86 -10.72
C LEU A 156 5.87 -10.86 -9.63
N LEU A 157 5.81 -9.55 -9.93
CA LEU A 157 6.06 -8.49 -8.96
C LEU A 157 4.77 -8.12 -8.21
N SER A 158 3.71 -7.78 -8.93
CA SER A 158 2.35 -7.53 -8.41
C SER A 158 1.36 -7.58 -9.57
N ASP A 159 0.10 -7.92 -9.30
CA ASP A 159 -0.99 -8.00 -10.26
C ASP A 159 -2.14 -7.00 -10.03
N GLU A 160 -2.10 -6.21 -8.96
CA GLU A 160 -3.06 -5.12 -8.71
C GLU A 160 -2.39 -3.75 -8.74
N LEU A 161 -1.37 -3.50 -7.91
CA LEU A 161 -0.75 -2.19 -7.74
C LEU A 161 0.78 -2.29 -7.81
N VAL A 162 1.38 -1.56 -8.74
CA VAL A 162 2.82 -1.57 -8.97
C VAL A 162 3.39 -0.21 -8.60
N ALA A 163 4.39 -0.19 -7.72
CA ALA A 163 5.13 1.02 -7.42
C ALA A 163 6.18 1.26 -8.52
N VAL A 164 6.17 2.43 -9.14
CA VAL A 164 7.17 2.85 -10.14
C VAL A 164 7.75 4.22 -9.79
N TRP A 165 9.05 4.42 -10.02
CA TRP A 165 9.71 5.71 -9.76
C TRP A 165 10.95 5.90 -10.65
N PRO A 166 11.32 7.15 -10.95
CA PRO A 166 12.52 7.44 -11.72
C PRO A 166 13.80 7.22 -10.88
N GLU A 167 14.88 6.86 -11.55
CA GLU A 167 16.26 6.85 -11.02
C GLU A 167 17.16 7.66 -11.97
N ALA A 168 18.44 7.82 -11.61
CA ALA A 168 19.42 8.55 -12.45
C ALA A 168 19.48 8.04 -13.90
N THR A 169 19.28 6.73 -14.12
CA THR A 169 19.24 6.12 -15.45
C THR A 169 17.98 5.27 -15.60
N GLY A 170 16.83 5.92 -15.86
CA GLY A 170 15.59 5.26 -16.25
C GLY A 170 14.57 5.13 -15.10
N TRP A 171 13.85 4.02 -15.08
CA TRP A 171 12.74 3.78 -14.16
C TRP A 171 12.93 2.47 -13.40
N ARG A 172 12.51 2.46 -12.13
CA ARG A 172 12.38 1.24 -11.33
C ARG A 172 10.92 0.90 -11.11
N ALA A 173 10.68 -0.38 -10.90
CA ALA A 173 9.40 -0.91 -10.47
C ALA A 173 9.60 -1.88 -9.32
N ALA A 174 8.63 -1.95 -8.42
CA ALA A 174 8.58 -2.94 -7.36
C ALA A 174 7.15 -3.45 -7.17
N GLY A 175 7.06 -4.72 -6.77
CA GLY A 175 5.83 -5.31 -6.28
C GLY A 175 5.35 -4.59 -5.02
N THR A 176 4.05 -4.61 -4.82
CA THR A 176 3.42 -4.15 -3.58
C THR A 176 2.64 -5.32 -2.96
N PRO A 177 2.13 -5.17 -1.74
CA PRO A 177 1.32 -6.22 -1.11
C PRO A 177 -0.04 -6.48 -1.74
N TRP A 178 -0.42 -5.69 -2.75
CA TRP A 178 -1.71 -5.76 -3.42
C TRP A 178 -1.53 -6.25 -4.84
#